data_AF-A0A0K8RDV5-F1
#
_entry.id   AF-A0A0K8RDV5-F1
#
_cell.length_a   1.000
_cell.length_b   1.000
_cell.length_c   1.000
_cell.angle_alpha   90.00
_cell.angle_beta   90.00
_cell.angle_gamma   90.00
#
_symmetry.space_group_name_H-M   'P 1'
#
loop_
_entity.id
_entity.type
_entity.pdbx_description
1 polymer ?
#
loop_
_entity_poly.entity_id
_entity_poly.type
_entity_poly.pdbx_seq_one_letter_code
_entity_poly.pdbx_strand_id
1 'polypeptide(L)'
;MTELNDADKAVKKLVHAGIPKAECLDNMDEFMSREENPTIGAGLKNLDEQHSKYKFMELNLMRKKQRLKSQIPEIKTSLEIIKMLKAKRESSEDMETRFVLSDQVYSKAVIPPHST
;
A
#
# COMPACT_ATOMS: atom_id res chain seq x y z
N MET A 1 -6.70 21.35 -8.22
CA MET A 1 -7.29 20.72 -9.43
C MET A 1 -6.86 19.25 -9.64
N THR A 2 -6.19 18.62 -8.65
CA THR A 2 -5.63 17.25 -8.77
C THR A 2 -6.49 16.15 -8.10
N GLU A 3 -7.33 16.51 -7.12
CA GLU A 3 -8.10 15.56 -6.28
C GLU A 3 -9.17 14.75 -7.04
N LEU A 4 -9.78 15.32 -8.10
CA LEU A 4 -10.85 14.65 -8.88
C LEU A 4 -10.30 13.50 -9.75
N ASN A 5 -9.06 13.62 -10.25
CA ASN A 5 -8.45 12.61 -11.12
C ASN A 5 -8.04 11.33 -10.36
N ASP A 6 -7.71 11.45 -9.07
CA ASP A 6 -7.31 10.30 -8.25
C ASP A 6 -8.51 9.44 -7.82
N ALA A 7 -9.66 10.06 -7.57
CA ALA A 7 -10.91 9.37 -7.24
C ALA A 7 -11.42 8.52 -8.42
N ASP A 8 -11.45 9.08 -9.63
CA ASP A 8 -11.89 8.35 -10.83
C ASP A 8 -10.94 7.19 -11.20
N LYS A 9 -9.64 7.36 -10.96
CA LYS A 9 -8.65 6.29 -11.15
C LYS A 9 -8.80 5.18 -10.12
N ALA A 10 -9.14 5.52 -8.88
CA ALA A 10 -9.45 4.54 -7.84
C ALA A 10 -10.74 3.76 -8.18
N VAL A 11 -11.79 4.44 -8.65
CA VAL A 11 -13.06 3.81 -9.06
C VAL A 11 -12.84 2.86 -10.24
N LYS A 12 -12.12 3.27 -11.29
CA LYS A 12 -11.77 2.37 -12.42
C LYS A 12 -10.98 1.13 -11.98
N LYS A 13 -10.08 1.28 -11.00
CA LYS A 13 -9.30 0.16 -10.45
C LYS A 13 -10.16 -0.80 -9.61
N LEU A 14 -11.16 -0.29 -8.91
CA LEU A 14 -12.12 -1.09 -8.13
C LEU A 14 -13.04 -1.91 -9.06
N VAL A 15 -13.50 -1.31 -10.16
CA VAL A 15 -14.32 -2.01 -11.19
C VAL A 15 -13.51 -3.10 -11.89
N HIS A 16 -12.24 -2.85 -12.23
CA HIS A 16 -11.35 -3.86 -12.83
C HIS A 16 -11.03 -5.04 -11.88
N ALA A 17 -11.19 -4.87 -10.57
CA ALA A 17 -11.01 -5.92 -9.58
C ALA A 17 -12.28 -6.79 -9.37
N GLY A 18 -13.33 -6.60 -10.19
CA GLY A 18 -14.57 -7.38 -10.13
C GLY A 18 -15.49 -7.01 -8.96
N ILE A 19 -15.30 -5.83 -8.36
CA ILE A 19 -16.10 -5.36 -7.23
C ILE A 19 -17.00 -4.23 -7.70
N PRO A 20 -18.33 -4.47 -7.73
CA PRO A 20 -19.31 -3.44 -8.03
C PRO A 20 -19.24 -2.26 -7.07
N LYS A 21 -19.78 -1.12 -7.47
CA LYS A 21 -19.94 0.02 -6.56
C LYS A 21 -21.02 -0.34 -5.52
N ALA A 22 -20.72 -0.12 -4.24
CA ALA A 22 -21.70 -0.31 -3.18
C ALA A 22 -22.83 0.72 -3.33
N GLU A 23 -24.05 0.22 -3.42
CA GLU A 23 -25.27 1.03 -3.35
C GLU A 23 -25.75 1.06 -1.90
N CYS A 24 -25.97 2.25 -1.37
CA CYS A 24 -26.53 2.39 -0.02
C CYS A 24 -28.03 2.12 -0.12
N LEU A 25 -28.48 1.05 0.53
CA LEU A 25 -29.88 0.65 0.53
C LEU A 25 -30.57 1.34 1.70
N ASP A 26 -31.19 2.49 1.44
CA ASP A 26 -31.98 3.20 2.45
C ASP A 26 -33.38 2.59 2.63
N ASN A 27 -33.91 1.89 1.60
CA ASN A 27 -35.20 1.22 1.64
C ASN A 27 -35.09 -0.23 1.13
N MET A 28 -35.39 -1.19 2.01
CA MET A 28 -35.31 -2.62 1.71
C MET A 28 -36.43 -3.08 0.76
N ASP A 29 -37.60 -2.44 0.80
CA ASP A 29 -38.74 -2.80 -0.04
C ASP A 29 -38.50 -2.44 -1.51
N GLU A 30 -37.83 -1.31 -1.76
CA GLU A 30 -37.40 -0.89 -3.10
C GLU A 30 -36.29 -1.80 -3.67
N PHE A 31 -35.41 -2.30 -2.81
CA PHE A 31 -34.37 -3.25 -3.21
C PHE A 31 -34.93 -4.63 -3.58
N MET A 32 -35.93 -5.10 -2.83
CA MET A 32 -36.64 -6.35 -3.09
C MET A 32 -37.55 -6.26 -4.32
N SER A 33 -37.99 -5.06 -4.70
CA SER A 33 -38.84 -4.84 -5.88
C SER A 33 -38.05 -4.86 -7.20
N ARG A 34 -36.71 -4.96 -7.17
CA ARG A 34 -35.87 -5.06 -8.37
C ARG A 34 -35.97 -6.44 -9.01
N GLU A 35 -35.98 -6.47 -10.35
CA GLU A 35 -36.09 -7.69 -11.17
C GLU A 35 -34.95 -8.69 -10.93
N GLU A 36 -33.84 -8.25 -10.34
CA GLU A 36 -32.70 -9.08 -9.95
C GLU A 36 -32.95 -9.97 -8.72
N ASN A 37 -34.03 -9.74 -7.95
CA ASN A 37 -34.33 -10.43 -6.69
C ASN A 37 -35.71 -11.13 -6.69
N PRO A 38 -35.92 -12.22 -7.45
CA PRO A 38 -37.23 -12.88 -7.56
C PRO A 38 -37.72 -13.55 -6.26
N THR A 39 -36.81 -13.85 -5.32
CA THR A 39 -37.10 -14.44 -4.01
C THR A 39 -36.21 -13.82 -2.94
N ILE A 40 -36.72 -13.64 -1.71
CA ILE A 40 -35.98 -13.12 -0.54
C ILE A 40 -34.62 -13.82 -0.35
N GLY A 41 -34.56 -15.14 -0.55
CA GLY A 41 -33.32 -15.91 -0.44
C GLY A 41 -32.27 -15.61 -1.51
N ALA A 42 -32.69 -15.23 -2.72
CA ALA A 42 -31.77 -14.85 -3.79
C ALA A 42 -31.14 -13.47 -3.53
N GLY A 43 -31.95 -12.51 -3.06
CA GLY A 43 -31.47 -11.18 -2.68
C GLY A 43 -30.51 -11.20 -1.51
N LEU A 44 -30.80 -11.99 -0.47
CA LEU A 44 -29.88 -12.17 0.67
C LEU A 44 -28.55 -12.79 0.23
N LYS A 45 -28.60 -13.82 -0.63
CA LYS A 45 -27.39 -14.46 -1.16
C LYS A 45 -26.54 -13.49 -1.98
N ASN A 46 -27.15 -12.65 -2.82
CA ASN A 46 -26.43 -11.62 -3.57
C ASN A 46 -25.78 -10.61 -2.61
N LEU A 47 -26.52 -10.17 -1.58
CA LEU A 47 -25.99 -9.24 -0.57
C LEU A 47 -24.79 -9.83 0.20
N ASP A 48 -24.86 -11.10 0.58
CA ASP A 48 -23.76 -11.83 1.23
C ASP A 48 -22.53 -11.98 0.32
N GLU A 49 -22.75 -12.23 -0.98
CA GLU A 49 -21.68 -12.29 -1.98
C GLU A 49 -21.00 -10.93 -2.16
N GLN A 50 -21.77 -9.85 -2.26
CA GLN A 50 -21.23 -8.49 -2.35
C GLN A 50 -20.48 -8.10 -1.07
N HIS A 51 -21.06 -8.36 0.09
CA HIS A 51 -20.43 -8.12 1.38
C HIS A 51 -19.09 -8.86 1.52
N SER A 52 -19.04 -10.12 1.10
CA SER A 52 -17.81 -10.91 1.10
C SER A 52 -16.72 -10.33 0.19
N LYS A 53 -17.09 -9.84 -1.00
CA LYS A 53 -16.16 -9.16 -1.92
C LYS A 53 -15.61 -7.86 -1.31
N TYR A 54 -16.47 -7.04 -0.71
CA TYR A 54 -16.05 -5.79 -0.06
C TYR A 54 -15.07 -6.05 1.08
N LYS A 55 -15.40 -6.99 1.97
CA LYS A 55 -14.54 -7.36 3.10
C LYS A 55 -13.17 -7.88 2.66
N PHE A 56 -13.12 -8.66 1.59
CA PHE A 56 -11.85 -9.12 1.02
C PHE A 56 -11.01 -7.96 0.48
N MET A 57 -11.63 -7.00 -0.23
CA MET A 57 -10.91 -5.85 -0.76
C MET A 57 -10.43 -4.91 0.34
N GLU A 58 -11.24 -4.68 1.36
CA GLU A 58 -10.87 -3.91 2.53
C GLU A 58 -9.60 -4.49 3.17
N LEU A 59 -9.59 -5.80 3.42
CA LEU A 59 -8.42 -6.49 3.99
C LEU A 59 -7.17 -6.32 3.12
N ASN A 60 -7.31 -6.46 1.80
CA ASN A 60 -6.19 -6.27 0.88
C ASN A 60 -5.67 -4.83 0.87
N LEU A 61 -6.56 -3.84 0.91
CA LEU A 61 -6.19 -2.42 0.97
C LEU A 61 -5.51 -2.09 2.30
N MET A 62 -6.02 -2.59 3.42
CA MET A 62 -5.39 -2.42 4.73
C MET A 62 -3.99 -3.03 4.76
N ARG A 63 -3.80 -4.25 4.23
CA ARG A 63 -2.48 -4.88 4.12
C ARG A 63 -1.51 -4.07 3.26
N LYS A 64 -1.96 -3.58 2.10
CA LYS A 64 -1.14 -2.72 1.22
C LYS A 64 -0.76 -1.41 1.92
N LYS A 65 -1.70 -0.77 2.62
CA LYS A 65 -1.45 0.44 3.40
C LYS A 65 -0.42 0.20 4.51
N GLN A 66 -0.54 -0.91 5.24
CA GLN A 66 0.40 -1.27 6.29
C GLN A 66 1.81 -1.51 5.74
N ARG A 67 1.94 -2.25 4.64
CA ARG A 67 3.23 -2.49 3.97
C ARG A 67 3.88 -1.19 3.50
N LEU A 68 3.11 -0.28 2.90
CA LEU A 68 3.65 1.02 2.48
C LEU A 68 4.09 1.83 3.70
N LYS A 69 3.30 1.84 4.79
CA LYS A 69 3.69 2.51 6.03
C LYS A 69 4.96 1.94 6.65
N SER A 70 5.18 0.63 6.60
CA SER A 70 6.40 0.00 7.14
C SER A 70 7.63 0.29 6.28
N GLN A 71 7.47 0.55 4.98
CA GLN A 71 8.57 0.89 4.07
C GLN A 71 9.03 2.36 4.17
N ILE A 72 8.14 3.27 4.57
CA ILE A 72 8.46 4.71 4.75
C ILE A 72 9.68 4.95 5.66
N PRO A 73 9.78 4.36 6.88
CA PRO A 73 10.94 4.59 7.73
C PRO A 73 12.24 4.06 7.11
N GLU A 74 12.20 2.88 6.48
CA GLU A 74 13.36 2.26 5.83
C GLU A 74 13.93 3.12 4.68
N ILE A 75 13.04 3.72 3.88
CA ILE A 75 13.46 4.63 2.79
C ILE A 75 14.04 5.92 3.37
N LYS A 76 13.45 6.46 4.45
CA LYS A 76 13.94 7.67 5.10
C LYS A 76 15.33 7.46 5.70
N THR A 77 15.56 6.36 6.41
CA THR A 77 16.88 6.04 6.98
C THR A 77 17.90 5.81 5.88
N SER A 78 17.54 5.10 4.80
CA SER A 78 18.43 4.90 3.64
C SER A 78 18.86 6.23 3.01
N LEU A 79 17.93 7.18 2.88
CA LEU A 79 18.21 8.51 2.33
C LEU A 79 19.10 9.34 3.25
N GLU A 80 18.88 9.26 4.56
CA GLU A 80 19.73 9.91 5.56
C GLU A 80 21.16 9.37 5.54
N ILE A 81 21.34 8.05 5.44
CA ILE A 81 22.65 7.41 5.26
C ILE A 81 23.33 7.95 4.01
N ILE A 82 22.63 8.00 2.86
CA ILE A 82 23.21 8.53 1.61
C ILE A 82 23.64 10.00 1.76
N LYS A 83 22.85 10.83 2.44
CA LYS A 83 23.21 12.24 2.71
C LYS A 83 24.47 12.34 3.56
N MET A 84 24.57 11.53 4.63
CA MET A 84 25.78 11.47 5.46
C MET A 84 27.01 11.03 4.65
N LEU A 85 26.86 10.01 3.79
CA LEU A 85 27.92 9.53 2.91
C LEU A 85 28.37 10.61 1.91
N LYS A 86 27.43 11.36 1.33
CA LYS A 86 27.74 12.48 0.43
C LYS A 86 28.48 13.62 1.14
N ALA A 87 28.02 14.02 2.32
CA ALA A 87 28.67 15.07 3.10
C ALA A 87 30.12 14.70 3.47
N LYS A 88 30.36 13.44 3.85
CA LYS A 88 31.71 12.95 4.15
C LYS A 88 32.60 12.85 2.92
N ARG A 89 32.02 12.52 1.76
CA ARG A 89 32.74 12.56 0.48
C ARG A 89 33.19 13.98 0.13
N GLU A 90 32.34 14.99 0.33
CA GLU A 90 32.68 16.40 0.10
C GLU A 90 33.75 16.91 1.09
N SER A 91 33.77 16.38 2.31
CA SER A 91 34.77 16.69 3.33
C SER A 91 36.14 16.02 3.11
N SER A 92 36.29 15.16 2.09
CA SER A 92 37.53 14.43 1.75
C SER A 92 38.18 13.65 2.91
N GLU A 93 37.39 13.24 3.91
CA GLU A 93 37.86 12.45 5.05
C GLU A 93 37.62 10.94 4.81
N ASP A 94 38.61 10.13 5.15
CA ASP A 94 38.50 8.66 5.13
C ASP A 94 37.54 8.20 6.23
N MET A 95 36.46 7.52 5.84
CA MET A 95 35.45 7.07 6.80
C MET A 95 35.66 5.60 7.19
N GLU A 96 35.95 5.36 8.47
CA GLU A 96 35.87 4.01 9.04
C GLU A 96 34.40 3.60 9.24
N THR A 97 34.01 2.46 8.69
CA THR A 97 32.69 1.86 8.87
C THR A 97 32.81 0.39 9.26
N ARG A 98 31.78 -0.12 9.92
CA ARG A 98 31.65 -1.55 10.23
C ARG A 98 30.60 -2.14 9.33
N PHE A 99 31.01 -2.96 8.37
CA PHE A 99 30.10 -3.64 7.45
C PHE A 99 29.59 -4.93 8.08
N VAL A 100 28.29 -5.18 7.96
CA VAL A 100 27.64 -6.40 8.47
C VAL A 100 27.90 -7.55 7.49
N LEU A 101 28.58 -8.60 7.94
CA LEU A 101 28.76 -9.84 7.17
C LEU A 101 27.68 -10.89 7.53
N SER A 102 27.30 -10.93 8.80
CA SER A 102 26.21 -11.77 9.35
C SER A 102 25.64 -11.10 10.60
N ASP A 103 24.52 -11.60 11.13
CA ASP A 103 23.78 -10.98 12.25
C ASP A 103 24.65 -10.57 13.46
N GLN A 104 25.74 -11.30 13.72
CA GLN A 104 26.69 -10.99 14.80
C GLN A 104 28.12 -10.73 14.32
N VAL A 105 28.40 -10.79 13.02
CA VAL A 105 29.75 -10.66 12.45
C VAL A 105 29.88 -9.36 11.68
N TYR A 106 30.81 -8.51 12.12
CA TYR A 106 31.07 -7.20 11.54
C TYR A 106 32.52 -7.11 11.08
N SER A 107 32.76 -6.58 9.88
CA SER A 107 34.10 -6.30 9.36
C SER A 107 34.39 -4.81 9.39
N LYS A 108 35.60 -4.43 9.81
CA LYS A 108 36.05 -3.02 9.77
C LYS A 108 36.55 -2.71 8.35
N ALA A 109 35.97 -1.68 7.73
CA ALA A 109 36.34 -1.23 6.40
C ALA A 109 36.53 0.29 6.39
N VAL A 110 37.49 0.78 5.61
CA VAL A 110 37.72 2.20 5.37
C VAL A 110 37.17 2.52 3.98
N ILE A 111 36.26 3.48 3.90
CA ILE A 111 35.66 3.92 2.63
C ILE A 111 36.38 5.20 2.19
N PRO A 112 37.16 5.14 1.08
CA PRO A 112 37.79 6.32 0.53
C PRO A 112 36.75 7.24 -0.16
N PRO A 113 36.98 8.57 -0.20
CA PRO A 113 36.04 9.55 -0.77
C PRO A 113 36.00 9.57 -2.31
N HIS A 114 36.95 8.93 -3.00
CA HIS A 114 36.99 8.88 -4.46
C HIS A 114 36.31 7.60 -4.99
N SER A 115 35.46 7.75 -6.01
CA SER A 115 34.75 6.64 -6.67
C SER A 115 35.71 5.92 -7.61
N THR A 116 35.85 4.60 -7.44
CA THR A 116 35.97 3.71 -8.60
C THR A 116 34.58 3.44 -9.17
#